data_AF-X1QZE2-F1
#
_entry.id   AF-X1QZE2-F1
#
_cell.length_a   1.000
_cell.length_b   1.000
_cell.length_c   1.000
_cell.angle_alpha   90.00
_cell.angle_beta   90.00
_cell.angle_gamma   90.00
#
_symmetry.space_group_name_H-M   'P 1'
#
loop_
_entity.id
_entity.type
_entity.pdbx_description
1 polymer ?
#
loop_
_entity_poly.entity_id
_entity_poly.type
_entity_poly.pdbx_seq_one_letter_code
_entity_poly.pdbx_strand_id
1 'polypeptide(L)'
;EICCESDFVAKSEEFKKLAHEICLQITAMKPLFLDEKDIPEEFLDGEKKIYQKQFEGSGKPQKIVDQIIEGKLSKYKKEVSLLNQPWVKDEAKTIEDLINEYSLKLGENIKVKRFTRYEI
;
A
#
# COMPACT_ATOMS: atom_id res chain seq x y z
N GLU A 1 -2.81 -4.33 13.34
CA GLU A 1 -2.46 -5.65 13.91
C GLU A 1 -1.36 -6.26 13.06
N ILE A 2 -0.18 -6.41 13.65
CA ILE A 2 0.96 -7.12 13.08
C ILE A 2 1.17 -8.40 13.90
N CYS A 3 1.44 -9.51 13.23
CA CYS A 3 1.57 -10.85 13.82
C CYS A 3 2.98 -11.38 13.60
N CYS A 4 3.47 -12.13 14.59
CA CYS A 4 4.66 -13.00 14.53
C CYS A 4 4.32 -14.35 15.18
N GLU A 5 5.26 -15.27 15.24
CA GLU A 5 5.01 -16.65 15.68
C GLU A 5 5.20 -16.82 17.19
N SER A 6 6.15 -16.10 17.81
CA SER A 6 6.43 -16.19 19.24
C SER A 6 6.25 -14.88 20.01
N ASP A 7 6.02 -15.00 21.32
CA ASP A 7 5.97 -13.85 22.23
C ASP A 7 7.36 -13.24 22.46
N PHE A 8 8.42 -14.03 22.28
CA PHE A 8 9.81 -13.55 22.32
C PHE A 8 10.06 -12.52 21.22
N VAL A 9 9.72 -12.83 19.97
CA VAL A 9 9.85 -11.86 18.86
C VAL A 9 8.90 -10.68 19.05
N ALA A 10 7.65 -10.91 19.48
CA ALA A 10 6.69 -9.83 19.73
C ALA A 10 7.19 -8.78 20.74
N LYS A 11 8.03 -9.20 21.71
CA LYS A 11 8.60 -8.33 22.75
C LYS A 11 9.92 -7.67 22.35
N SER A 12 10.54 -8.09 21.24
CA SER A 12 11.82 -7.54 20.75
C SER A 12 11.69 -6.08 20.31
N GLU A 13 12.79 -5.33 20.42
CA GLU A 13 12.82 -3.92 20.00
C GLU A 13 12.74 -3.79 18.47
N GLU A 14 13.29 -4.75 17.73
CA GLU A 14 13.19 -4.84 16.28
C GLU A 14 11.74 -4.96 15.82
N PHE A 15 10.95 -5.86 16.43
CA PHE A 15 9.55 -6.04 16.06
C PHE A 15 8.71 -4.79 16.40
N LYS A 16 8.94 -4.19 17.57
CA LYS A 16 8.28 -2.94 17.96
C LYS A 16 8.64 -1.79 17.00
N LYS A 17 9.90 -1.73 16.55
CA LYS A 17 10.36 -0.76 15.56
C LYS A 17 9.62 -0.94 14.24
N LEU A 18 9.54 -2.15 13.71
CA LEU A 18 8.77 -2.43 12.49
C LEU A 18 7.30 -2.00 12.64
N ALA A 19 6.66 -2.38 13.75
CA ALA A 19 5.28 -1.99 14.01
C ALA A 19 5.08 -0.47 14.04
N HIS A 20 6.04 0.25 14.64
CA HIS A 20 6.05 1.71 14.66
C HIS A 20 6.21 2.32 13.27
N GLU A 21 7.16 1.81 12.47
CA GLU A 21 7.38 2.28 11.08
C GLU A 21 6.13 2.09 10.21
N ILE A 22 5.46 0.93 10.32
CA ILE A 22 4.21 0.67 9.59
C ILE A 22 3.10 1.62 10.06
N CYS A 23 3.03 1.93 11.36
CA CYS A 23 2.06 2.91 11.87
C CYS A 23 2.30 4.32 11.32
N LEU A 24 3.57 4.76 11.23
CA LEU A 24 3.93 6.03 10.63
C LEU A 24 3.57 6.07 9.13
N GLN A 25 3.86 4.99 8.41
CA GLN A 25 3.47 4.83 7.01
C GLN A 25 1.96 5.00 6.83
N ILE A 26 1.15 4.25 7.59
CA ILE A 26 -0.32 4.30 7.50
C ILE A 26 -0.81 5.73 7.76
N THR A 27 -0.22 6.40 8.74
CA THR A 27 -0.60 7.77 9.11
C THR A 27 -0.33 8.75 7.97
N ALA A 28 0.86 8.67 7.36
CA ALA A 28 1.32 9.56 6.30
C ALA A 28 0.63 9.30 4.95
N MET A 29 0.55 8.04 4.55
CA MET A 29 0.14 7.65 3.19
C MET A 29 -1.34 7.28 3.08
N LYS A 30 -2.04 7.16 4.22
CA LYS A 30 -3.49 6.94 4.27
C LYS A 30 -4.00 5.79 3.37
N PRO A 31 -3.36 4.59 3.39
CA PRO A 31 -3.85 3.45 2.61
C PRO A 31 -5.29 3.13 2.99
N LEU A 32 -6.06 2.64 2.02
CA LEU A 32 -7.43 2.20 2.19
C LEU A 32 -7.53 0.67 2.28
N PHE A 33 -6.60 -0.03 1.64
CA PHE A 33 -6.55 -1.48 1.56
C PHE A 33 -5.21 -2.00 2.07
N LEU A 34 -5.17 -3.29 2.44
CA LEU A 34 -3.92 -3.92 2.85
C LEU A 34 -3.05 -4.25 1.62
N ASP A 35 -3.64 -4.91 0.62
CA ASP A 35 -3.00 -5.38 -0.60
C ASP A 35 -3.82 -4.94 -1.83
N GLU A 36 -3.18 -4.80 -3.00
CA GLU A 36 -3.86 -4.50 -4.26
C GLU A 36 -4.98 -5.49 -4.60
N LYS A 37 -4.85 -6.75 -4.19
CA LYS A 37 -5.88 -7.78 -4.41
C LYS A 37 -7.14 -7.60 -3.57
N ASP A 38 -7.06 -6.79 -2.50
CA ASP A 38 -8.19 -6.51 -1.61
C ASP A 38 -9.05 -5.34 -2.14
N ILE A 39 -8.66 -4.70 -3.23
CA ILE A 39 -9.39 -3.57 -3.82
C ILE A 39 -10.62 -4.10 -4.59
N PRO A 40 -11.86 -3.69 -4.24
CA PRO A 40 -13.05 -4.06 -4.98
C PRO A 40 -13.03 -3.52 -6.42
N GLU A 41 -13.51 -4.32 -7.38
CA GLU A 41 -13.56 -3.92 -8.80
C GLU A 41 -14.39 -2.64 -9.00
N GLU A 42 -15.51 -2.50 -8.29
CA GLU A 42 -16.36 -1.31 -8.31
C GLU A 42 -15.61 -0.03 -7.91
N PHE A 43 -14.64 -0.14 -6.99
CA PHE A 43 -13.81 0.98 -6.56
C PHE A 43 -12.85 1.42 -7.68
N LEU A 44 -12.23 0.45 -8.36
CA LEU A 44 -11.36 0.70 -9.51
C LEU A 44 -12.13 1.27 -10.71
N ASP A 45 -13.35 0.79 -10.96
CA ASP A 45 -14.23 1.31 -12.00
C ASP A 45 -14.65 2.76 -11.74
N GLY A 46 -14.95 3.09 -10.48
CA GLY A 46 -15.20 4.45 -10.05
C GLY A 46 -14.03 5.39 -10.36
N GLU A 47 -12.83 5.00 -9.94
CA GLU A 47 -11.60 5.77 -10.18
C GLU A 47 -11.27 5.89 -11.67
N LYS A 48 -11.46 4.81 -12.44
CA LYS A 48 -11.29 4.79 -13.90
C LYS A 48 -12.20 5.82 -14.58
N LYS A 49 -13.47 5.89 -14.18
CA LYS A 49 -14.42 6.88 -14.70
C LYS A 49 -13.99 8.32 -14.38
N ILE A 50 -13.42 8.55 -13.20
CA ILE A 50 -12.86 9.86 -12.83
C ILE A 50 -11.72 10.24 -13.79
N TYR A 51 -10.78 9.32 -14.05
CA TYR A 51 -9.70 9.60 -15.00
C TYR A 51 -10.19 9.76 -16.43
N GLN A 52 -11.18 8.98 -16.88
CA GLN A 52 -11.78 9.16 -18.21
C GLN A 52 -12.35 10.58 -18.37
N LYS A 53 -13.13 11.04 -17.38
CA LYS A 53 -13.68 12.41 -17.38
C LYS A 53 -12.61 13.50 -17.40
N GLN A 54 -11.44 13.27 -16.78
CA GLN A 54 -10.32 14.22 -16.84
C GLN A 54 -9.74 14.39 -18.25
N PHE A 55 -9.94 13.42 -19.14
CA PHE A 55 -9.41 13.43 -20.51
C PHE A 55 -10.49 13.60 -21.59
N GLU A 56 -11.76 13.73 -21.19
CA GLU A 56 -12.85 14.13 -22.10
C GLU A 56 -12.52 15.48 -22.74
N GLY A 57 -12.64 15.58 -24.06
CA GLY A 57 -12.32 16.81 -24.80
C GLY A 57 -10.82 17.14 -24.91
N SER A 58 -9.91 16.25 -24.46
CA SER A 58 -8.46 16.49 -24.53
C SER A 58 -7.86 16.47 -25.94
N GLY A 59 -8.64 16.05 -26.96
CA GLY A 59 -8.19 15.94 -28.36
C GLY A 59 -7.15 14.85 -28.63
N LYS A 60 -6.75 14.09 -27.60
CA LYS A 60 -5.79 12.99 -27.73
C LYS A 60 -6.45 11.75 -28.34
N PRO A 61 -5.70 10.92 -29.12
CA PRO A 61 -6.22 9.64 -29.59
C PRO A 61 -6.63 8.74 -28.42
N GLN A 62 -7.78 8.05 -28.55
CA GLN A 62 -8.35 7.21 -27.48
C GLN A 62 -7.33 6.20 -26.92
N LYS A 63 -6.55 5.56 -27.79
CA LYS A 63 -5.52 4.59 -27.40
C LYS A 63 -4.46 5.18 -26.46
N ILE A 64 -4.08 6.45 -26.67
CA ILE A 64 -3.11 7.14 -25.80
C ILE A 64 -3.75 7.49 -24.46
N VAL A 65 -5.02 7.91 -24.48
CA VAL A 65 -5.79 8.18 -23.26
C VAL A 65 -5.92 6.91 -22.42
N ASP A 66 -6.26 5.78 -23.03
CA ASP A 66 -6.41 4.50 -22.33
C ASP A 66 -5.09 4.06 -21.67
N GLN A 67 -3.96 4.19 -22.38
CA GLN A 67 -2.62 3.89 -21.81
C GLN A 67 -2.27 4.80 -20.62
N ILE A 68 -2.61 6.10 -20.69
CA ILE A 68 -2.39 7.03 -19.58
C ILE A 68 -3.25 6.63 -18.37
N ILE A 69 -4.52 6.29 -18.61
CA ILE A 69 -5.45 5.88 -17.55
C ILE A 69 -4.99 4.59 -16.89
N GLU A 70 -4.51 3.61 -17.66
CA GLU A 70 -3.95 2.36 -17.13
C GLU A 70 -2.75 2.63 -16.21
N GLY A 71 -1.83 3.50 -16.63
CA GLY A 71 -0.71 3.93 -15.79
C GLY A 71 -1.15 4.63 -14.50
N LYS A 72 -2.14 5.53 -14.58
CA LYS A 72 -2.72 6.18 -13.39
C LYS A 72 -3.38 5.19 -12.44
N LEU A 73 -4.16 4.24 -12.97
CA LEU A 73 -4.79 3.20 -12.16
C LEU A 73 -3.75 2.29 -11.49
N SER A 74 -2.70 1.91 -12.19
CA SER A 74 -1.60 1.12 -11.60
C SER A 74 -0.93 1.89 -10.45
N LYS A 75 -0.67 3.19 -10.63
CA LYS A 75 -0.12 4.03 -9.56
C LYS A 75 -1.09 4.14 -8.39
N TYR A 76 -2.37 4.38 -8.67
CA TYR A 76 -3.41 4.50 -7.66
C TYR A 76 -3.53 3.25 -6.81
N LYS A 77 -3.54 2.06 -7.42
CA LYS A 77 -3.55 0.76 -6.71
C LYS A 77 -2.43 0.66 -5.68
N LYS A 78 -1.20 1.04 -6.07
CA LYS A 78 -0.04 1.08 -5.17
C LYS A 78 -0.20 2.12 -4.06
N GLU A 79 -0.75 3.29 -4.38
CA GLU A 79 -0.97 4.36 -3.40
C GLU A 79 -2.02 4.00 -2.35
N VAL A 80 -3.07 3.24 -2.70
CA VAL A 80 -4.13 2.89 -1.75
C VAL A 80 -3.90 1.57 -1.01
N SER A 81 -2.88 0.79 -1.37
CA SER A 81 -2.61 -0.54 -0.81
C SER A 81 -1.35 -0.53 0.05
N LEU A 82 -1.48 -0.68 1.37
CA LEU A 82 -0.39 -0.54 2.33
C LEU A 82 0.87 -1.34 1.95
N LEU A 83 0.73 -2.61 1.61
CA LEU A 83 1.87 -3.49 1.33
C LEU A 83 2.65 -3.06 0.08
N ASN A 84 1.95 -2.51 -0.92
CA ASN A 84 2.50 -2.13 -2.22
C ASN A 84 3.03 -0.69 -2.26
N GLN A 85 2.75 0.11 -1.22
CA GLN A 85 3.24 1.47 -1.11
C GLN A 85 4.77 1.48 -0.98
N PRO A 86 5.45 2.42 -1.65
CA PRO A 86 6.82 2.78 -1.30
C PRO A 86 6.89 3.22 0.16
N TRP A 87 7.94 2.82 0.87
CA TRP A 87 8.14 3.21 2.26
C TRP A 87 8.57 4.67 2.32
N VAL A 88 7.88 5.48 3.14
CA VAL A 88 8.13 6.94 3.23
C VAL A 88 9.56 7.33 3.61
N LYS A 89 10.34 6.43 4.20
CA LYS A 89 11.75 6.69 4.56
C LYS A 89 12.75 6.20 3.52
N ASP A 90 12.33 5.31 2.62
CA ASP A 90 13.13 4.78 1.53
C ASP A 90 12.22 4.29 0.40
N GLU A 91 12.00 5.15 -0.58
CA GLU A 91 11.10 4.87 -1.71
C GLU A 91 11.61 3.75 -2.63
N ALA A 92 12.86 3.29 -2.45
CA ALA A 92 13.38 2.14 -3.19
C ALA A 92 12.77 0.80 -2.74
N LYS A 93 12.08 0.78 -1.60
CA LYS A 93 11.48 -0.42 -1.01
C LYS A 93 10.00 -0.22 -0.76
N THR A 94 9.24 -1.30 -0.90
CA THR A 94 7.84 -1.32 -0.45
C THR A 94 7.73 -1.67 1.02
N ILE A 95 6.53 -1.50 1.59
CA ILE A 95 6.25 -1.99 2.95
C ILE A 95 6.33 -3.52 3.04
N GLU A 96 5.93 -4.22 1.99
CA GLU A 96 6.12 -5.68 1.91
C GLU A 96 7.60 -6.06 1.99
N ASP A 97 8.47 -5.37 1.25
CA ASP A 97 9.92 -5.59 1.31
C ASP A 97 10.46 -5.35 2.72
N LEU A 98 10.04 -4.26 3.37
CA LEU A 98 10.42 -3.94 4.75
C LEU A 98 9.99 -5.06 5.73
N ILE A 99 8.76 -5.57 5.60
CA ILE A 99 8.27 -6.68 6.44
C ILE A 99 9.08 -7.95 6.18
N ASN A 100 9.40 -8.25 4.91
CA ASN A 100 10.19 -9.42 4.53
C ASN A 100 11.62 -9.34 5.08
N GLU A 101 12.26 -8.16 5.03
CA GLU A 101 13.58 -7.93 5.62
C GLU A 101 13.59 -8.20 7.12
N TYR A 102 12.58 -7.71 7.85
CA TYR A 102 12.47 -7.97 9.28
C TYR A 102 12.10 -9.43 9.58
N SER A 103 11.29 -10.08 8.74
CA SER A 103 10.97 -11.51 8.87
C SER A 103 12.24 -12.35 8.76
N LEU A 104 13.08 -12.08 7.75
CA LEU A 104 14.37 -12.75 7.58
C LEU A 104 15.33 -12.46 8.74
N LYS A 105 15.38 -11.21 9.20
CA LYS A 105 16.24 -10.81 10.32
C LYS A 105 15.85 -11.49 11.63
N LEU A 106 14.55 -11.65 11.89
CA LEU A 106 14.03 -12.21 13.13
C LEU A 106 13.82 -13.73 13.08
N GLY A 107 13.87 -14.32 11.89
CA GLY A 107 13.71 -15.76 11.69
C GLY A 107 12.27 -16.25 11.88
N GLU A 108 11.28 -15.36 11.78
CA GLU A 108 9.86 -15.68 11.91
C GLU A 108 9.05 -15.04 10.79
N ASN A 109 7.91 -15.65 10.45
CA ASN A 109 6.97 -15.06 9.51
C ASN A 109 6.22 -13.89 10.14
N ILE A 110 6.46 -12.67 9.64
CA ILE A 110 5.77 -11.47 10.10
C ILE A 110 4.72 -11.04 9.08
N LYS A 111 3.51 -10.74 9.55
CA LYS A 111 2.39 -10.34 8.67
C LYS A 111 1.58 -9.20 9.27
N VAL A 112 1.18 -8.25 8.44
CA VAL A 112 0.13 -7.29 8.79
C VAL A 112 -1.22 -7.92 8.44
N LYS A 113 -2.12 -8.02 9.41
CA LYS A 113 -3.45 -8.63 9.21
C LYS A 113 -4.53 -7.61 8.89
N ARG A 114 -4.45 -6.44 9.53
CA ARG A 114 -5.40 -5.33 9.39
C ARG A 114 -4.83 -4.06 9.98
N PHE A 115 -5.35 -2.92 9.55
CA PHE A 115 -5.07 -1.63 10.18
C PHE A 115 -6.36 -0.81 10.27
N THR A 116 -6.31 0.26 11.07
CA THR A 116 -7.37 1.25 11.15
C THR A 116 -6.72 2.60 11.36
N ARG A 117 -7.20 3.61 10.64
CA ARG A 117 -6.70 4.98 10.70
C ARG A 117 -7.88 5.91 10.95
N TYR A 118 -7.75 6.79 11.93
CA TYR A 118 -8.70 7.86 12.20
C TYR A 118 -8.04 9.21 11.88
N GLU A 119 -8.81 10.17 11.40
CA GLU A 119 -8.39 11.55 11.10
C GLU A 119 -9.53 12.48 11.56
N ILE A 120 -9.16 13.63 12.15
CA ILE A 120 -10.09 14.63 12.72
C ILE A 120 -10.37 15.72 11.68
#